data_AF-A0A3B8LBB2-F1
#
_entry.id   AF-A0A3B8LBB2-F1
#
_cell.length_a   1.000
_cell.length_b   1.000
_cell.length_c   1.000
_cell.angle_alpha   90.00
_cell.angle_beta   90.00
_cell.angle_gamma   90.00
#
_symmetry.space_group_name_H-M   'P 1'
#
loop_
_entity.id
_entity.type
_entity.pdbx_description
1 polymer ?
#
loop_
_entity_poly.entity_id
_entity_poly.type
_entity_poly.pdbx_seq_one_letter_code
_entity_poly.pdbx_strand_id
1 'polypeptide(L)'
;MSHHKLTAILAGVCMFLFGAGLMSSFAPTSWEMSRAEAASRKKQIKRVKSELRAVNSMLKRSSAKAVPEIYKQLLRKKRRLKAKLAKLLNAKYKPGKRQKVPPRRRLTRHQLMMMWSMPGMRGSARPQQMPNNPTQPHKHKKGTKINNMNNDAMVQEQQRLKREKQKEAKLAAKRSAREKIRLRACAFYSKGQLHKAKRLFIQIGETNTALQVTRFTASFRTGQRAHNQINPSVAIPSLEQALGFDQRINKTGSVFTKKIRRMLANMYVSRAVYASGQRRYNSAFIYLRSAQKHDPKHHLLRRHMKRIRNIAKRYLQNAKINQKTQPRLARTYLRKAIALTFKHDPIHIEAQKRLATLSP
;
A
#
# COMPACT_ATOMS: atom_id res chain seq x y z
N MET A 1 55.00 -58.06 44.04
CA MET A 1 55.46 -56.68 44.32
C MET A 1 54.25 -55.78 44.21
N SER A 2 53.52 -55.66 45.33
CA SER A 2 53.51 -54.46 46.20
C SER A 2 52.68 -53.34 45.60
N HIS A 3 51.39 -53.20 45.94
CA HIS A 3 50.89 -52.54 47.16
C HIS A 3 51.52 -51.15 47.31
N HIS A 4 50.79 -50.03 47.41
CA HIS A 4 49.64 -49.81 48.29
C HIS A 4 49.08 -48.39 48.06
N LYS A 5 47.75 -48.26 48.27
CA LYS A 5 47.09 -47.20 49.05
C LYS A 5 47.02 -45.77 48.45
N LEU A 6 46.01 -44.94 48.68
CA LEU A 6 44.83 -44.88 49.56
C LEU A 6 43.82 -43.96 48.81
N THR A 7 42.57 -44.34 48.59
CA THR A 7 41.42 -44.15 49.50
C THR A 7 41.30 -42.75 50.13
N ALA A 8 40.42 -41.95 49.55
CA ALA A 8 39.48 -41.01 50.19
C ALA A 8 38.58 -40.54 49.02
N ILE A 9 37.27 -40.68 48.98
CA ILE A 9 36.27 -40.41 50.01
C ILE A 9 35.06 -41.27 49.69
N LEU A 10 34.78 -42.21 50.59
CA LEU A 10 33.50 -42.89 50.77
C LEU A 10 32.89 -42.23 52.01
N ALA A 11 32.20 -41.10 51.80
CA ALA A 11 31.39 -40.43 52.80
C ALA A 11 30.24 -39.75 52.06
N GLY A 12 29.14 -40.46 51.88
CA GLY A 12 27.98 -39.92 51.18
C GLY A 12 27.00 -40.93 50.60
N VAL A 13 27.05 -42.20 51.01
CA VAL A 13 25.94 -43.14 50.82
C VAL A 13 25.39 -43.45 52.20
N CYS A 14 24.40 -42.69 52.68
CA CYS A 14 23.45 -43.12 53.71
C CYS A 14 22.37 -42.08 54.11
N MET A 15 22.18 -40.98 53.37
CA MET A 15 21.09 -40.04 53.61
C MET A 15 20.51 -39.59 52.28
N PHE A 16 19.54 -40.33 51.72
CA PHE A 16 18.44 -39.86 50.86
C PHE A 16 17.73 -41.06 50.21
N LEU A 17 17.33 -42.05 51.02
CA LEU A 17 16.35 -43.08 50.65
C LEU A 17 14.98 -42.81 51.31
N PHE A 18 14.63 -41.55 51.54
CA PHE A 18 13.29 -41.12 51.92
C PHE A 18 12.97 -39.77 51.27
N GLY A 19 12.64 -39.83 49.98
CA GLY A 19 12.23 -38.69 49.16
C GLY A 19 11.53 -39.12 47.87
N ALA A 20 11.00 -40.35 47.83
CA ALA A 20 10.12 -40.84 46.76
C ALA A 20 8.69 -40.37 47.06
N GLY A 21 8.50 -39.05 47.04
CA GLY A 21 7.20 -38.40 47.19
C GLY A 21 6.98 -37.45 46.01
N LEU A 22 6.15 -37.86 45.05
CA LEU A 22 5.46 -36.97 44.10
C LEU A 22 6.35 -36.07 43.22
N MET A 23 7.37 -36.61 42.56
CA MET A 23 7.87 -36.01 41.32
C MET A 23 6.97 -36.49 40.17
N SER A 24 5.82 -35.82 40.04
CA SER A 24 4.97 -35.89 38.88
C SER A 24 5.83 -35.76 37.62
N SER A 25 5.84 -36.84 36.83
CA SER A 25 6.35 -36.82 35.48
C SER A 25 5.49 -35.86 34.67
N PHE A 26 5.83 -34.58 34.73
CA PHE A 26 5.21 -33.56 33.88
C PHE A 26 5.60 -33.88 32.45
N ALA A 27 4.75 -34.69 31.80
CA ALA A 27 4.71 -34.75 30.35
C ALA A 27 4.71 -33.31 29.85
N PRO A 28 5.65 -32.92 28.97
CA PRO A 28 5.75 -31.54 28.51
C PRO A 28 4.39 -31.11 27.99
N THR A 29 3.86 -30.09 28.63
CA THR A 29 2.54 -29.53 28.32
C THR A 29 2.52 -29.16 26.82
N SER A 30 1.40 -29.36 26.15
CA SER A 30 1.28 -29.30 24.67
C SER A 30 1.81 -28.00 24.01
N TRP A 31 1.91 -26.91 24.78
CA TRP A 31 2.50 -25.63 24.37
C TRP A 31 4.04 -25.60 24.32
N GLU A 32 4.75 -26.41 25.10
CA GLU A 32 6.23 -26.45 25.13
C GLU A 32 6.80 -27.33 24.02
N MET A 33 6.15 -28.46 23.73
CA MET A 33 6.42 -29.25 22.52
C MET A 33 6.32 -28.37 21.25
N SER A 34 5.35 -27.45 21.21
CA SER A 34 5.16 -26.52 20.10
C SER A 34 6.33 -25.53 19.93
N ARG A 35 6.99 -25.10 21.02
CA ARG A 35 8.16 -24.20 20.95
C ARG A 35 9.42 -24.92 20.48
N ALA A 36 9.69 -26.12 21.00
CA ALA A 36 10.83 -26.94 20.59
C ALA A 36 10.72 -27.34 19.11
N GLU A 37 9.53 -27.75 18.67
CA GLU A 37 9.25 -28.04 17.27
C GLU A 37 9.39 -26.79 16.39
N ALA A 38 8.89 -25.63 16.83
CA ALA A 38 9.04 -24.38 16.09
C ALA A 38 10.52 -23.97 15.94
N ALA A 39 11.34 -24.16 16.98
CA ALA A 39 12.77 -23.90 16.95
C ALA A 39 13.51 -24.86 15.99
N SER A 40 13.23 -26.17 16.08
CA SER A 40 13.77 -27.18 15.18
C SER A 40 13.41 -26.89 13.71
N ARG A 41 12.15 -26.56 13.43
CA ARG A 41 11.68 -26.17 12.09
C ARG A 41 12.34 -24.89 11.58
N LYS A 42 12.52 -23.87 12.42
CA LYS A 42 13.27 -22.65 12.05
C LYS A 42 14.71 -22.99 11.65
N LYS A 43 15.39 -23.87 12.39
CA LYS A 43 16.73 -24.36 12.04
C LYS A 43 16.73 -25.10 10.70
N GLN A 44 15.76 -25.98 10.46
CA GLN A 44 15.60 -26.70 9.18
C GLN A 44 15.34 -25.75 8.00
N ILE A 45 14.48 -24.73 8.15
CA ILE A 45 14.23 -23.72 7.11
C ILE A 45 15.51 -22.93 6.80
N LYS A 46 16.30 -22.58 7.82
CA LYS A 46 17.58 -21.88 7.63
C LYS A 46 18.55 -22.73 6.81
N ARG A 47 18.69 -24.03 7.14
CA ARG A 47 19.54 -24.99 6.40
C ARG A 47 19.11 -25.16 4.94
N VAL A 48 17.82 -25.37 4.68
CA VAL A 48 17.32 -25.50 3.29
C VAL A 48 17.53 -24.21 2.48
N LYS A 49 17.40 -23.03 3.11
CA LYS A 49 17.67 -21.75 2.45
C LYS A 49 19.16 -21.56 2.12
N SER A 50 20.09 -21.96 3.00
CA SER A 50 21.52 -21.87 2.71
C SER A 50 21.93 -22.82 1.58
N GLU A 51 21.43 -24.06 1.59
CA GLU A 51 21.67 -25.02 0.50
C GLU A 51 21.13 -24.49 -0.84
N LEU A 52 19.94 -23.90 -0.84
CA LEU A 52 19.36 -23.33 -2.06
C LEU A 52 20.19 -22.15 -2.61
N ARG A 53 20.83 -21.36 -1.73
CA ARG A 53 21.76 -20.30 -2.16
C ARG A 53 23.03 -20.88 -2.78
N ALA A 54 23.60 -21.93 -2.18
CA ALA A 54 24.77 -22.63 -2.71
C ALA A 54 24.49 -23.25 -4.09
N VAL A 55 23.34 -23.92 -4.26
CA VAL A 55 22.97 -24.47 -5.58
C VAL A 55 22.78 -23.37 -6.63
N ASN A 56 22.23 -22.21 -6.24
CA ASN A 56 22.10 -21.08 -7.18
C ASN A 56 23.45 -20.44 -7.53
N SER A 57 24.43 -20.40 -6.63
CA SER A 57 25.78 -19.92 -6.97
C SER A 57 26.50 -20.91 -7.88
N MET A 58 26.38 -22.21 -7.62
CA MET A 58 26.89 -23.26 -8.52
C MET A 58 26.28 -23.15 -9.92
N LEU A 59 24.94 -23.01 -10.03
CA LEU A 59 24.26 -22.83 -11.31
C LEU A 59 24.70 -21.57 -12.09
N LYS A 60 25.16 -20.52 -11.40
CA LYS A 60 25.71 -19.33 -12.04
C LYS A 60 27.12 -19.56 -12.57
N ARG A 61 27.93 -20.36 -11.87
CA ARG A 61 29.31 -20.71 -12.24
C ARG A 61 29.35 -21.77 -13.34
N SER A 62 28.47 -22.77 -13.26
CA SER A 62 28.23 -23.73 -14.34
C SER A 62 27.43 -23.03 -15.44
N SER A 63 28.09 -22.19 -16.23
CA SER A 63 27.50 -21.69 -17.47
C SER A 63 27.02 -22.89 -18.31
N ALA A 64 25.96 -22.73 -19.10
CA ALA A 64 25.32 -23.82 -19.85
C ALA A 64 26.27 -24.56 -20.82
N LYS A 65 27.51 -24.08 -21.00
CA LYS A 65 28.51 -24.61 -21.93
C LYS A 65 29.47 -25.63 -21.32
N ALA A 66 29.64 -25.69 -19.99
CA ALA A 66 30.79 -26.42 -19.43
C ALA A 66 30.53 -27.92 -19.16
N VAL A 67 29.37 -28.33 -18.62
CA VAL A 67 28.99 -29.76 -18.47
C VAL A 67 27.46 -29.86 -18.37
N PRO A 68 26.75 -30.26 -19.44
CA PRO A 68 25.28 -30.29 -19.46
C PRO A 68 24.68 -31.16 -18.34
N GLU A 69 25.35 -32.25 -17.96
CA GLU A 69 24.82 -33.20 -17.00
C GLU A 69 24.89 -32.69 -15.55
N ILE A 70 25.98 -32.02 -15.17
CA ILE A 70 26.09 -31.35 -13.86
C ILE A 70 25.03 -30.25 -13.73
N TYR A 71 24.78 -29.50 -14.82
CA TYR A 71 23.75 -28.46 -14.83
C TYR A 71 22.34 -29.05 -14.61
N LYS A 72 22.01 -30.16 -15.29
CA LYS A 72 20.75 -30.89 -15.08
C LYS A 72 20.61 -31.40 -13.64
N GLN A 73 21.68 -31.96 -13.06
CA GLN A 73 21.69 -32.42 -11.66
C GLN A 73 21.44 -31.27 -10.68
N LEU A 74 22.09 -30.11 -10.87
CA LEU A 74 21.88 -28.91 -10.06
C LEU A 74 20.45 -28.37 -10.17
N LEU A 75 19.86 -28.39 -11.37
CA LEU A 75 18.45 -28.02 -11.57
C LEU A 75 17.48 -28.97 -10.84
N ARG A 76 17.72 -30.29 -10.90
CA ARG A 76 16.94 -31.29 -10.16
C ARG A 76 17.06 -31.05 -8.65
N LYS A 77 18.28 -30.81 -8.14
CA LYS A 77 18.54 -30.48 -6.72
C LYS A 77 17.81 -29.20 -6.30
N LYS A 78 17.84 -28.15 -7.12
CA LYS A 78 17.10 -26.90 -6.88
C LYS A 78 15.59 -27.11 -6.78
N ARG A 79 14.99 -27.94 -7.66
CA ARG A 79 13.56 -28.28 -7.60
C ARG A 79 13.20 -29.02 -6.31
N ARG A 80 13.99 -30.03 -5.91
CA ARG A 80 13.82 -30.77 -4.65
C ARG A 80 13.88 -29.85 -3.42
N LEU A 81 14.86 -28.94 -3.36
CA LEU A 81 14.99 -27.98 -2.25
C LEU A 81 13.82 -27.00 -2.18
N LYS A 82 13.32 -26.51 -3.33
CA LYS A 82 12.11 -25.67 -3.36
C LYS A 82 10.88 -26.40 -2.84
N ALA A 83 10.68 -27.66 -3.24
CA ALA A 83 9.57 -28.48 -2.75
C ALA A 83 9.67 -28.73 -1.23
N LYS A 84 10.87 -29.05 -0.72
CA LYS A 84 11.12 -29.22 0.72
C LYS A 84 10.82 -27.93 1.50
N LEU A 85 11.25 -26.78 0.98
CA LEU A 85 10.97 -25.48 1.59
C LEU A 85 9.46 -25.18 1.61
N ALA A 86 8.74 -25.49 0.53
CA ALA A 86 7.29 -25.32 0.47
C ALA A 86 6.56 -26.21 1.49
N LYS A 87 6.96 -27.49 1.62
CA LYS A 87 6.42 -28.41 2.64
C LYS A 87 6.66 -27.86 4.07
N LEU A 88 7.87 -27.38 4.37
CA LEU A 88 8.19 -26.79 5.68
C LEU A 88 7.39 -25.52 5.98
N LEU A 89 7.08 -24.71 4.97
CA LEU A 89 6.27 -23.50 5.12
C LEU A 89 4.77 -23.82 5.26
N ASN A 90 4.27 -24.80 4.51
CA ASN A 90 2.86 -25.19 4.52
C ASN A 90 2.48 -26.09 5.71
N ALA A 91 3.44 -26.75 6.35
CA ALA A 91 3.24 -27.45 7.63
C ALA A 91 2.75 -26.52 8.75
N LYS A 92 2.81 -25.18 8.55
CA LYS A 92 2.21 -24.16 9.42
C LYS A 92 0.69 -24.05 9.26
N TYR A 93 0.13 -24.63 8.20
CA TYR A 93 -1.28 -24.56 7.81
C TYR A 93 -1.85 -25.98 7.67
N LYS A 94 -1.81 -26.81 8.71
CA LYS A 94 -2.97 -27.67 8.94
C LYS A 94 -3.97 -26.75 9.65
N PRO A 95 -5.03 -26.25 8.98
CA PRO A 95 -6.08 -25.57 9.71
C PRO A 95 -6.55 -26.56 10.77
N GLY A 96 -6.27 -26.28 12.04
CA GLY A 96 -6.88 -27.04 13.13
C GLY A 96 -8.36 -27.10 12.81
N LYS A 97 -8.94 -28.32 12.85
CA LYS A 97 -10.37 -28.57 12.61
C LYS A 97 -11.10 -27.37 13.19
N ARG A 98 -11.61 -26.48 12.33
CA ARG A 98 -12.30 -25.28 12.79
C ARG A 98 -13.38 -25.84 13.69
N GLN A 99 -13.28 -25.60 15.00
CA GLN A 99 -14.43 -25.75 15.87
C GLN A 99 -15.55 -25.01 15.13
N LYS A 100 -16.60 -25.75 14.75
CA LYS A 100 -17.78 -25.17 14.13
C LYS A 100 -18.28 -24.15 15.16
N VAL A 101 -17.84 -22.91 15.02
CA VAL A 101 -18.36 -21.81 15.83
C VAL A 101 -19.84 -21.80 15.48
N PRO A 102 -20.73 -22.09 16.44
CA PRO A 102 -22.16 -22.12 16.16
C PRO A 102 -22.52 -20.77 15.52
N PRO A 103 -23.28 -20.76 14.42
CA PRO A 103 -23.60 -19.53 13.72
C PRO A 103 -24.21 -18.57 14.74
N ARG A 104 -23.54 -17.43 14.96
CA ARG A 104 -24.11 -16.35 15.76
C ARG A 104 -25.47 -16.04 15.14
N ARG A 105 -26.55 -16.37 15.85
CA ARG A 105 -27.93 -16.01 15.50
C ARG A 105 -27.92 -14.51 15.20
N ARG A 106 -27.93 -14.16 13.92
CA ARG A 106 -28.14 -12.77 13.51
C ARG A 106 -29.60 -12.49 13.84
N LEU A 107 -29.83 -11.56 14.77
CA LEU A 107 -31.15 -11.00 15.00
C LEU A 107 -31.70 -10.57 13.64
N THR A 108 -32.87 -11.10 13.28
CA THR A 108 -33.49 -10.76 12.00
C THR A 108 -33.88 -9.29 12.03
N ARG A 109 -33.98 -8.66 10.85
CA ARG A 109 -34.40 -7.26 10.71
C ARG A 109 -35.71 -6.98 11.46
N HIS A 110 -36.58 -7.98 11.55
CA HIS A 110 -37.84 -7.92 12.30
C HIS A 110 -37.64 -7.86 13.83
N GLN A 111 -36.70 -8.63 14.40
CA GLN A 111 -36.35 -8.55 15.83
C GLN A 111 -35.71 -7.20 16.19
N LEU A 112 -34.88 -6.65 15.29
CA LEU A 112 -34.36 -5.28 15.44
C LEU A 112 -35.47 -4.24 15.33
N MET A 113 -36.51 -4.45 14.51
CA MET A 113 -37.61 -3.50 14.36
C MET A 113 -38.54 -3.49 15.59
N MET A 114 -38.82 -4.66 16.17
CA MET A 114 -39.61 -4.81 17.40
C MET A 114 -38.95 -4.14 18.62
N MET A 115 -37.61 -4.18 18.72
CA MET A 115 -36.88 -3.46 19.78
C MET A 115 -36.97 -1.94 19.66
N TRP A 116 -37.25 -1.40 18.47
CA TRP A 116 -37.35 0.05 18.24
C TRP A 116 -38.80 0.53 18.24
N SER A 117 -39.79 -0.37 18.11
CA SER A 117 -41.22 -0.03 18.12
C SER A 117 -41.89 -0.16 19.48
N MET A 118 -41.17 -0.48 20.56
CA MET A 118 -41.76 -0.48 21.91
C MET A 118 -41.98 0.97 22.40
N PRO A 119 -43.24 1.44 22.49
CA PRO A 119 -43.56 2.76 23.03
C PRO A 119 -43.59 2.63 24.56
N GLY A 120 -42.68 3.32 25.27
CA GLY A 120 -42.71 3.33 26.74
C GLY A 120 -41.39 3.60 27.45
N MET A 121 -40.24 3.61 26.76
CA MET A 121 -38.92 3.79 27.39
C MET A 121 -38.26 5.17 27.11
N ARG A 122 -39.05 6.18 26.76
CA ARG A 122 -38.61 7.60 26.86
C ARG A 122 -39.26 8.21 28.10
N GLY A 123 -38.62 7.95 29.24
CA GLY A 123 -38.89 8.67 30.49
C GLY A 123 -38.74 10.17 30.25
N SER A 124 -39.88 10.84 30.21
CA SER A 124 -40.02 12.28 30.32
C SER A 124 -39.56 12.71 31.72
N ALA A 125 -38.33 13.20 31.82
CA ALA A 125 -37.93 14.04 32.95
C ALA A 125 -38.58 15.42 32.75
N ARG A 126 -39.84 15.52 33.17
CA ARG A 126 -40.62 16.76 33.28
C ARG A 126 -40.09 17.48 34.53
N PRO A 127 -39.55 18.71 34.44
CA PRO A 127 -39.27 19.48 35.64
C PRO A 127 -40.61 19.83 36.30
N GLN A 128 -40.78 19.46 37.57
CA GLN A 128 -41.91 19.89 38.39
C GLN A 128 -41.93 21.42 38.47
N GLN A 129 -43.02 22.02 37.99
CA GLN A 129 -43.39 23.39 38.31
C GLN A 129 -43.86 23.43 39.77
N MET A 130 -43.17 24.23 40.58
CA MET A 130 -43.61 24.57 41.93
C MET A 130 -44.70 25.65 41.86
N PRO A 131 -45.67 25.65 42.80
CA PRO A 131 -46.83 26.51 42.76
C PRO A 131 -46.54 27.95 43.19
N ASN A 132 -47.40 28.84 42.69
CA ASN A 132 -47.43 30.28 42.89
C ASN A 132 -47.39 30.67 44.38
N ASN A 133 -46.45 31.55 44.72
CA ASN A 133 -46.41 32.24 46.00
C ASN A 133 -47.02 33.64 45.81
N PRO A 134 -48.00 34.07 46.61
CA PRO A 134 -48.70 35.34 46.42
C PRO A 134 -47.80 36.53 46.74
N THR A 135 -47.91 37.49 45.83
CA THR A 135 -47.26 38.79 45.76
C THR A 135 -47.47 39.62 47.02
N GLN A 136 -46.39 40.05 47.68
CA GLN A 136 -46.45 41.16 48.64
C GLN A 136 -46.29 42.51 47.91
N PRO A 137 -47.03 43.56 48.30
CA PRO A 137 -46.96 44.88 47.67
C PRO A 137 -45.71 45.63 48.15
N HIS A 138 -44.66 45.66 47.33
CA HIS A 138 -43.51 46.52 47.57
C HIS A 138 -43.84 47.97 47.19
N LYS A 139 -43.75 48.85 48.18
CA LYS A 139 -43.85 50.30 48.08
C LYS A 139 -42.89 50.85 47.01
N HIS A 140 -43.46 51.60 46.06
CA HIS A 140 -42.71 52.34 45.04
C HIS A 140 -41.80 53.40 45.67
N LYS A 141 -40.50 53.11 45.75
CA LYS A 141 -39.46 54.14 45.78
C LYS A 141 -39.24 54.64 44.35
N LYS A 142 -39.90 55.75 44.00
CA LYS A 142 -39.55 56.55 42.82
C LYS A 142 -38.23 57.26 43.11
N GLY A 143 -37.18 56.84 42.41
CA GLY A 143 -35.86 57.48 42.49
C GLY A 143 -34.89 56.85 41.51
N THR A 144 -34.56 57.59 40.45
CA THR A 144 -33.32 57.46 39.64
C THR A 144 -32.92 56.05 39.17
N LYS A 145 -33.71 55.43 38.27
CA LYS A 145 -33.37 54.13 37.65
C LYS A 145 -33.04 54.15 36.16
N ILE A 146 -33.09 55.30 35.49
CA ILE A 146 -32.95 55.36 34.02
C ILE A 146 -31.47 55.43 33.57
N ASN A 147 -30.55 55.99 34.37
CA ASN A 147 -29.14 56.10 33.98
C ASN A 147 -28.25 54.87 34.27
N ASN A 148 -28.65 53.94 35.16
CA ASN A 148 -27.85 52.75 35.49
C ASN A 148 -28.08 51.55 34.54
N MET A 149 -29.23 51.45 33.87
CA MET A 149 -29.51 50.31 32.97
C MET A 149 -28.66 50.34 31.69
N ASN A 150 -28.25 51.53 31.23
CA ASN A 150 -27.37 51.67 30.07
C ASN A 150 -25.93 51.21 30.37
N ASN A 151 -25.43 51.40 31.58
CA ASN A 151 -24.09 50.94 31.99
C ASN A 151 -24.03 49.42 32.13
N ASP A 152 -25.08 48.79 32.70
CA ASP A 152 -25.14 47.33 32.83
C ASP A 152 -25.21 46.63 31.46
N ALA A 153 -25.98 47.17 30.51
CA ALA A 153 -26.05 46.66 29.15
C ALA A 153 -24.70 46.72 28.43
N MET A 154 -23.99 47.86 28.54
CA MET A 154 -22.65 48.03 27.97
C MET A 154 -21.64 47.05 28.59
N VAL A 155 -21.68 46.84 29.92
CA VAL A 155 -20.81 45.87 30.60
C VAL A 155 -21.10 44.43 30.16
N GLN A 156 -22.38 44.05 30.02
CA GLN A 156 -22.77 42.73 29.51
C GLN A 156 -22.31 42.50 28.06
N GLU A 157 -22.41 43.52 27.21
CA GLU A 157 -21.95 43.45 25.82
C GLU A 157 -20.42 43.29 25.73
N GLN A 158 -19.66 44.05 26.52
CA GLN A 158 -18.21 43.88 26.62
C GLN A 158 -17.82 42.48 27.12
N GLN A 159 -18.54 41.92 28.09
CA GLN A 159 -18.31 40.54 28.56
C GLN A 159 -18.62 39.51 27.47
N ARG A 160 -19.70 39.71 26.70
CA ARG A 160 -20.06 38.84 25.57
C ARG A 160 -18.97 38.84 24.49
N LEU A 161 -18.50 40.02 24.07
CA LEU A 161 -17.41 40.17 23.10
C LEU A 161 -16.12 39.49 23.58
N LYS A 162 -15.76 39.63 24.87
CA LYS A 162 -14.61 38.93 25.45
C LYS A 162 -14.78 37.41 25.40
N ARG A 163 -15.97 36.87 25.71
CA ARG A 163 -16.27 35.44 25.63
C ARG A 163 -16.21 34.93 24.18
N GLU A 164 -16.68 35.71 23.22
CA GLU A 164 -16.62 35.39 21.79
C GLU A 164 -15.16 35.35 21.30
N LYS A 165 -14.37 36.39 21.58
CA LYS A 165 -12.92 36.41 21.28
C LYS A 165 -12.18 35.23 21.90
N GLN A 166 -12.51 34.85 23.15
CA GLN A 166 -11.92 33.67 23.79
C GLN A 166 -12.34 32.35 23.11
N LYS A 167 -13.60 32.22 22.68
CA LYS A 167 -14.08 31.04 21.92
C LYS A 167 -13.35 30.94 20.59
N GLU A 168 -13.20 32.04 19.87
CA GLU A 168 -12.44 32.09 18.61
C GLU A 168 -10.98 31.72 18.81
N ALA A 169 -10.31 32.29 19.83
CA ALA A 169 -8.93 31.95 20.16
C ALA A 169 -8.77 30.45 20.48
N LYS A 170 -9.70 29.86 21.25
CA LYS A 170 -9.71 28.41 21.54
C LYS A 170 -9.92 27.58 20.26
N LEU A 171 -10.77 28.02 19.35
CA LEU A 171 -10.99 27.34 18.06
C LEU A 171 -9.75 27.45 17.16
N ALA A 172 -9.12 28.61 17.10
CA ALA A 172 -7.87 28.83 16.37
C ALA A 172 -6.73 27.94 16.92
N ALA A 173 -6.57 27.86 18.24
CA ALA A 173 -5.61 26.97 18.88
C ALA A 173 -5.88 25.48 18.59
N LYS A 174 -7.15 25.06 18.57
CA LYS A 174 -7.53 23.69 18.16
C LYS A 174 -7.21 23.43 16.70
N ARG A 175 -7.47 24.40 15.80
CA ARG A 175 -7.14 24.30 14.37
C ARG A 175 -5.63 24.18 14.16
N SER A 176 -4.84 25.02 14.82
CA SER A 176 -3.36 24.97 14.70
C SER A 176 -2.77 23.67 15.24
N ALA A 177 -3.28 23.14 16.36
CA ALA A 177 -2.88 21.85 16.89
C ALA A 177 -3.21 20.68 15.93
N ARG A 178 -4.41 20.69 15.33
CA ARG A 178 -4.80 19.71 14.30
C ARG A 178 -3.88 19.78 13.08
N GLU A 179 -3.55 20.99 12.63
CA GLU A 179 -2.65 21.18 11.49
C GLU A 179 -1.25 20.62 11.76
N LYS A 180 -0.69 20.85 12.95
CA LYS A 180 0.61 20.24 13.34
C LYS A 180 0.58 18.72 13.27
N ILE A 181 -0.50 18.09 13.73
CA ILE A 181 -0.66 16.62 13.67
C ILE A 181 -0.84 16.16 12.21
N ARG A 182 -1.61 16.90 11.40
CA ARG A 182 -1.80 16.64 9.96
C ARG A 182 -0.46 16.67 9.22
N LEU A 183 0.36 17.71 9.42
CA LEU A 183 1.70 17.81 8.84
C LEU A 183 2.58 16.62 9.23
N ARG A 184 2.53 16.20 10.50
CA ARG A 184 3.24 15.00 10.98
C ARG A 184 2.73 13.72 10.32
N ALA A 185 1.42 13.58 10.12
CA ALA A 185 0.81 12.46 9.41
C ALA A 185 1.28 12.40 7.94
N CYS A 186 1.28 13.54 7.25
CA CYS A 186 1.83 13.68 5.90
C CYS A 186 3.32 13.32 5.86
N ALA A 187 4.12 13.78 6.82
CA ALA A 187 5.54 13.44 6.90
C ALA A 187 5.77 11.93 7.08
N PHE A 188 4.98 11.26 7.94
CA PHE A 188 5.04 9.81 8.07
C PHE A 188 4.64 9.09 6.79
N TYR A 189 3.62 9.57 6.09
CA TYR A 189 3.20 9.03 4.80
C TYR A 189 4.32 9.16 3.76
N SER A 190 4.92 10.34 3.64
CA SER A 190 6.04 10.62 2.73
C SER A 190 7.26 9.76 3.01
N LYS A 191 7.51 9.39 4.27
CA LYS A 191 8.58 8.46 4.68
C LYS A 191 8.22 6.98 4.49
N GLY A 192 7.01 6.67 4.01
CA GLY A 192 6.53 5.31 3.81
C GLY A 192 5.98 4.61 5.05
N GLN A 193 5.81 5.34 6.16
CA GLN A 193 5.26 4.82 7.41
C GLN A 193 3.72 4.86 7.41
N LEU A 194 3.11 4.15 6.46
CA LEU A 194 1.68 4.20 6.15
C LEU A 194 0.77 3.93 7.36
N HIS A 195 1.14 3.00 8.24
CA HIS A 195 0.35 2.68 9.43
C HIS A 195 0.32 3.85 10.43
N LYS A 196 1.46 4.52 10.65
CA LYS A 196 1.53 5.67 11.56
C LYS A 196 0.75 6.85 10.99
N ALA A 197 0.92 7.13 9.69
CA ALA A 197 0.17 8.17 9.00
C ALA A 197 -1.35 7.94 9.12
N LYS A 198 -1.82 6.73 8.81
CA LYS A 198 -3.24 6.37 8.93
C LYS A 198 -3.77 6.60 10.35
N ARG A 199 -3.03 6.16 11.38
CA ARG A 199 -3.44 6.33 12.79
C ARG A 199 -3.59 7.82 13.15
N LEU A 200 -2.66 8.67 12.71
CA LEU A 200 -2.74 10.11 12.96
C LEU A 200 -3.90 10.78 12.23
N PHE A 201 -4.17 10.41 10.97
CA PHE A 201 -5.35 10.92 10.26
C PHE A 201 -6.66 10.56 10.97
N ILE A 202 -6.78 9.34 11.50
CA ILE A 202 -7.94 8.94 12.32
C ILE A 202 -8.02 9.79 13.60
N GLN A 203 -6.89 10.00 14.28
CA GLN A 203 -6.85 10.76 15.53
C GLN A 203 -7.36 12.20 15.38
N ILE A 204 -7.14 12.84 14.23
CA ILE A 204 -7.63 14.20 13.95
C ILE A 204 -9.01 14.26 13.29
N GLY A 205 -9.67 13.11 13.10
CA GLY A 205 -11.00 13.02 12.46
C GLY A 205 -10.98 13.05 10.93
N GLU A 206 -9.81 12.95 10.28
CA GLU A 206 -9.68 12.86 8.82
C GLU A 206 -9.90 11.43 8.31
N THR A 207 -11.11 10.90 8.51
CA THR A 207 -11.48 9.53 8.14
C THR A 207 -11.37 9.28 6.63
N ASN A 208 -11.71 10.27 5.80
CA ASN A 208 -11.58 10.20 4.35
C ASN A 208 -10.12 10.03 3.91
N THR A 209 -9.19 10.80 4.48
CA THR A 209 -7.75 10.70 4.18
C THR A 209 -7.21 9.35 4.66
N ALA A 210 -7.61 8.87 5.85
CA ALA A 210 -7.24 7.54 6.35
C ALA A 210 -7.74 6.39 5.45
N LEU A 211 -8.94 6.53 4.88
CA LEU A 211 -9.48 5.58 3.90
C LEU A 211 -8.66 5.62 2.61
N GLN A 212 -8.28 6.80 2.12
CA GLN A 212 -7.40 6.93 0.96
C GLN A 212 -6.04 6.25 1.19
N VAL A 213 -5.42 6.40 2.37
CA VAL A 213 -4.17 5.67 2.71
C VAL A 213 -4.37 4.16 2.64
N THR A 214 -5.54 3.66 3.05
CA THR A 214 -5.87 2.23 2.99
C THR A 214 -6.02 1.75 1.54
N ARG A 215 -6.77 2.50 0.73
CA ARG A 215 -6.96 2.20 -0.71
C ARG A 215 -5.64 2.28 -1.48
N PHE A 216 -4.84 3.32 -1.23
CA PHE A 216 -3.47 3.45 -1.72
C PHE A 216 -2.65 2.19 -1.44
N THR A 217 -2.64 1.75 -0.17
CA THR A 217 -1.84 0.58 0.25
C THR A 217 -2.26 -0.69 -0.50
N ALA A 218 -3.56 -0.89 -0.69
CA ALA A 218 -4.10 -2.04 -1.43
C ALA A 218 -3.69 -1.98 -2.91
N SER A 219 -4.02 -0.89 -3.62
CA SER A 219 -3.70 -0.71 -5.04
C SER A 219 -2.19 -0.77 -5.31
N PHE A 220 -1.37 -0.15 -4.44
CA PHE A 220 0.08 -0.18 -4.57
C PHE A 220 0.64 -1.60 -4.43
N ARG A 221 0.16 -2.38 -3.45
CA ARG A 221 0.61 -3.77 -3.27
C ARG A 221 0.19 -4.66 -4.43
N THR A 222 -1.03 -4.51 -4.93
CA THR A 222 -1.52 -5.23 -6.12
C THR A 222 -0.68 -4.89 -7.34
N GLY A 223 -0.49 -3.59 -7.60
CA GLY A 223 0.34 -3.11 -8.70
C GLY A 223 1.80 -3.56 -8.60
N GLN A 224 2.36 -3.59 -7.38
CA GLN A 224 3.72 -4.07 -7.16
C GLN A 224 3.88 -5.57 -7.39
N ARG A 225 2.92 -6.40 -6.96
CA ARG A 225 2.94 -7.83 -7.25
C ARG A 225 2.82 -8.09 -8.75
N ALA A 226 1.87 -7.44 -9.42
CA ALA A 226 1.67 -7.57 -10.86
C ALA A 226 2.90 -7.09 -11.66
N HIS A 227 3.54 -6.00 -11.24
CA HIS A 227 4.80 -5.53 -11.83
C HIS A 227 5.90 -6.60 -11.73
N ASN A 228 6.07 -7.21 -10.55
CA ASN A 228 7.08 -8.25 -10.36
C ASN A 228 6.80 -9.52 -11.17
N GLN A 229 5.54 -9.77 -11.52
CA GLN A 229 5.11 -10.86 -12.39
C GLN A 229 5.14 -10.49 -13.88
N ILE A 230 5.56 -9.26 -14.23
CA ILE A 230 5.55 -8.74 -15.60
C ILE A 230 4.14 -8.90 -16.20
N ASN A 231 3.13 -8.47 -15.45
CA ASN A 231 1.74 -8.47 -15.90
C ASN A 231 1.24 -7.02 -16.07
N PRO A 232 1.44 -6.39 -17.25
CA PRO A 232 1.07 -4.99 -17.47
C PRO A 232 -0.43 -4.71 -17.40
N SER A 233 -1.29 -5.69 -17.73
CA SER A 233 -2.75 -5.47 -17.76
C SER A 233 -3.31 -5.21 -16.36
N VAL A 234 -2.74 -5.85 -15.33
CA VAL A 234 -3.11 -5.61 -13.93
C VAL A 234 -2.25 -4.52 -13.29
N ALA A 235 -0.96 -4.49 -13.62
CA ALA A 235 -0.01 -3.58 -12.98
C ALA A 235 -0.32 -2.11 -13.27
N ILE A 236 -0.55 -1.75 -14.54
CA ILE A 236 -0.79 -0.36 -14.95
C ILE A 236 -1.99 0.26 -14.24
N PRO A 237 -3.23 -0.28 -14.33
CA PRO A 237 -4.38 0.35 -13.69
C PRO A 237 -4.24 0.41 -12.16
N SER A 238 -3.68 -0.62 -11.54
CA SER A 238 -3.45 -0.63 -10.08
C SER A 238 -2.45 0.44 -9.63
N LEU A 239 -1.37 0.63 -10.41
CA LEU A 239 -0.34 1.63 -10.12
C LEU A 239 -0.83 3.05 -10.42
N GLU A 240 -1.64 3.25 -11.46
CA GLU A 240 -2.27 4.55 -11.76
C GLU A 240 -3.25 4.95 -10.65
N GLN A 241 -4.09 4.02 -10.17
CA GLN A 241 -4.93 4.25 -9.01
C GLN A 241 -4.11 4.61 -7.76
N ALA A 242 -3.02 3.86 -7.51
CA ALA A 242 -2.13 4.16 -6.39
C ALA A 242 -1.51 5.56 -6.53
N LEU A 243 -1.06 5.95 -7.72
CA LEU A 243 -0.54 7.29 -7.98
C LEU A 243 -1.59 8.37 -7.75
N GLY A 244 -2.83 8.13 -8.17
CA GLY A 244 -3.95 9.05 -7.94
C GLY A 244 -4.26 9.24 -6.46
N PHE A 245 -4.24 8.18 -5.65
CA PHE A 245 -4.40 8.30 -4.19
C PHE A 245 -3.22 9.03 -3.56
N ASP A 246 -1.99 8.73 -4.01
CA ASP A 246 -0.77 9.37 -3.50
C ASP A 246 -0.81 10.89 -3.68
N GLN A 247 -1.22 11.36 -4.84
CA GLN A 247 -1.38 12.80 -5.14
C GLN A 247 -2.46 13.49 -4.32
N ARG A 248 -3.53 12.77 -3.94
CA ARG A 248 -4.61 13.31 -3.10
C ARG A 248 -4.20 13.41 -1.62
N ILE A 249 -3.44 12.43 -1.14
CA ILE A 249 -2.96 12.39 0.25
C ILE A 249 -1.81 13.39 0.44
N ASN A 250 -0.87 13.45 -0.51
CA ASN A 250 0.26 14.36 -0.46
C ASN A 250 0.53 15.04 -1.82
N LYS A 251 0.38 16.36 -1.87
CA LYS A 251 0.61 17.19 -3.06
C LYS A 251 2.10 17.36 -3.39
N THR A 252 2.99 17.32 -2.40
CA THR A 252 4.44 17.61 -2.60
C THR A 252 5.24 16.40 -3.07
N GLY A 253 4.58 15.26 -3.29
CA GLY A 253 5.22 14.01 -3.69
C GLY A 253 5.75 13.21 -2.51
N SER A 254 5.73 11.88 -2.66
CA SER A 254 6.17 10.92 -1.65
C SER A 254 7.29 10.03 -2.20
N VAL A 255 7.93 9.25 -1.32
CA VAL A 255 8.84 8.17 -1.76
C VAL A 255 8.16 7.17 -2.70
N PHE A 256 6.83 7.06 -2.64
CA PHE A 256 6.06 6.20 -3.51
C PHE A 256 5.87 6.81 -4.90
N THR A 257 5.69 8.12 -5.04
CA THR A 257 5.47 8.77 -6.34
C THR A 257 6.55 8.38 -7.34
N LYS A 258 7.82 8.55 -6.97
CA LYS A 258 8.98 8.22 -7.83
C LYS A 258 9.03 6.73 -8.15
N LYS A 259 8.75 5.88 -7.16
CA LYS A 259 8.75 4.42 -7.31
C LYS A 259 7.64 3.94 -8.24
N ILE A 260 6.41 4.42 -8.05
CA ILE A 260 5.24 4.09 -8.85
C ILE A 260 5.45 4.54 -10.30
N ARG A 261 5.92 5.78 -10.53
CA ARG A 261 6.22 6.29 -11.87
C ARG A 261 7.24 5.42 -12.60
N ARG A 262 8.32 5.03 -11.93
CA ARG A 262 9.32 4.12 -12.51
C ARG A 262 8.71 2.76 -12.87
N MET A 263 7.90 2.18 -11.98
CA MET A 263 7.22 0.91 -12.25
C MET A 263 6.22 1.01 -13.41
N LEU A 264 5.48 2.11 -13.51
CA LEU A 264 4.61 2.40 -14.65
C LEU A 264 5.40 2.48 -15.95
N ALA A 265 6.50 3.23 -15.97
CA ALA A 265 7.39 3.32 -17.12
C ALA A 265 7.91 1.93 -17.54
N ASN A 266 8.36 1.10 -16.61
CA ASN A 266 8.78 -0.28 -16.89
C ASN A 266 7.66 -1.09 -17.58
N MET A 267 6.43 -1.02 -17.06
CA MET A 267 5.29 -1.78 -17.61
C MET A 267 4.87 -1.26 -18.99
N TYR A 268 4.87 0.05 -19.19
CA TYR A 268 4.60 0.65 -20.50
C TYR A 268 5.68 0.31 -21.54
N VAL A 269 6.96 0.34 -21.15
CA VAL A 269 8.06 -0.13 -22.02
C VAL A 269 7.88 -1.61 -22.37
N SER A 270 7.51 -2.46 -21.40
CA SER A 270 7.23 -3.88 -21.67
C SER A 270 6.11 -4.07 -22.71
N ARG A 271 4.98 -3.34 -22.58
CA ARG A 271 3.90 -3.36 -23.60
C ARG A 271 4.38 -2.84 -24.95
N ALA A 272 5.22 -1.80 -24.97
CA ALA A 272 5.78 -1.27 -26.21
C ALA A 272 6.67 -2.29 -26.93
N VAL A 273 7.52 -3.00 -26.18
CA VAL A 273 8.39 -4.05 -26.73
C VAL A 273 7.54 -5.17 -27.33
N TYR A 274 6.53 -5.63 -26.60
CA TYR A 274 5.60 -6.64 -27.08
C TYR A 274 4.88 -6.18 -28.37
N ALA A 275 4.30 -4.98 -28.37
CA ALA A 275 3.62 -4.42 -29.55
C ALA A 275 4.57 -4.25 -30.75
N SER A 276 5.81 -3.86 -30.50
CA SER A 276 6.84 -3.74 -31.55
C SER A 276 7.20 -5.10 -32.15
N GLY A 277 7.30 -6.16 -31.32
CA GLY A 277 7.49 -7.54 -31.79
C GLY A 277 6.35 -8.03 -32.69
N GLN A 278 5.12 -7.60 -32.40
CA GLN A 278 3.93 -7.86 -33.22
C GLN A 278 3.77 -6.91 -34.42
N ARG A 279 4.81 -6.11 -34.75
CA ARG A 279 4.80 -5.10 -35.82
C ARG A 279 3.70 -4.02 -35.66
N ARG A 280 3.08 -3.90 -34.48
CA ARG A 280 2.09 -2.86 -34.14
C ARG A 280 2.78 -1.59 -33.66
N TYR A 281 3.51 -0.95 -34.57
CA TYR A 281 4.41 0.17 -34.22
C TYR A 281 3.69 1.40 -33.67
N ASN A 282 2.46 1.68 -34.12
CA ASN A 282 1.67 2.80 -33.60
C ASN A 282 1.37 2.61 -32.10
N SER A 283 0.84 1.43 -31.73
CA SER A 283 0.63 1.08 -30.33
C SER A 283 1.93 1.11 -29.52
N ALA A 284 3.03 0.63 -30.10
CA ALA A 284 4.33 0.69 -29.44
C ALA A 284 4.76 2.14 -29.15
N PHE A 285 4.60 3.06 -30.11
CA PHE A 285 4.89 4.48 -29.92
C PHE A 285 4.04 5.11 -28.80
N ILE A 286 2.72 4.85 -28.80
CA ILE A 286 1.80 5.32 -27.76
C ILE A 286 2.28 4.86 -26.37
N TYR A 287 2.61 3.58 -26.21
CA TYR A 287 3.10 3.06 -24.94
C TYR A 287 4.45 3.66 -24.52
N LEU A 288 5.39 3.88 -25.46
CA LEU A 288 6.66 4.55 -25.14
C LEU A 288 6.43 6.00 -24.71
N ARG A 289 5.48 6.71 -25.32
CA ARG A 289 5.11 8.08 -24.90
C ARG A 289 4.51 8.09 -23.50
N SER A 290 3.65 7.13 -23.17
CA SER A 290 3.16 6.95 -21.79
C SER A 290 4.30 6.66 -20.82
N ALA A 291 5.25 5.80 -21.19
CA ALA A 291 6.45 5.56 -20.38
C ALA A 291 7.27 6.83 -20.16
N GLN A 292 7.50 7.63 -21.20
CA GLN A 292 8.21 8.90 -21.13
C GLN A 292 7.54 9.90 -20.19
N LYS A 293 6.20 9.96 -20.17
CA LYS A 293 5.45 10.83 -19.25
C LYS A 293 5.73 10.50 -17.79
N HIS A 294 5.95 9.22 -17.46
CA HIS A 294 6.19 8.78 -16.08
C HIS A 294 7.67 8.84 -15.69
N ASP A 295 8.59 8.36 -16.55
CA ASP A 295 10.04 8.37 -16.31
C ASP A 295 10.80 8.76 -17.59
N PRO A 296 11.05 10.07 -17.82
CA PRO A 296 11.75 10.53 -19.01
C PRO A 296 13.19 10.00 -19.13
N LYS A 297 13.82 9.64 -18.01
CA LYS A 297 15.21 9.15 -17.95
C LYS A 297 15.29 7.61 -17.92
N HIS A 298 14.20 6.92 -18.27
CA HIS A 298 14.17 5.46 -18.28
C HIS A 298 15.19 4.88 -19.28
N HIS A 299 16.11 4.04 -18.81
CA HIS A 299 17.27 3.55 -19.57
C HIS A 299 16.94 2.90 -20.94
N LEU A 300 15.83 2.16 -21.06
CA LEU A 300 15.42 1.55 -22.33
C LEU A 300 14.62 2.47 -23.26
N LEU A 301 14.10 3.60 -22.75
CA LEU A 301 13.16 4.44 -23.50
C LEU A 301 13.81 5.03 -24.75
N ARG A 302 15.00 5.61 -24.60
CA ARG A 302 15.76 6.23 -25.71
C ARG A 302 16.03 5.22 -26.82
N ARG A 303 16.41 3.98 -26.47
CA ARG A 303 16.69 2.91 -27.44
C ARG A 303 15.44 2.55 -28.25
N HIS A 304 14.31 2.32 -27.58
CA HIS A 304 13.08 1.93 -28.28
C HIS A 304 12.47 3.08 -29.08
N MET A 305 12.51 4.31 -28.56
CA MET A 305 12.08 5.50 -29.31
C MET A 305 12.91 5.69 -30.58
N LYS A 306 14.26 5.53 -30.51
CA LYS A 306 15.13 5.58 -31.70
C LYS A 306 14.74 4.51 -32.74
N ARG A 307 14.41 3.29 -32.29
CA ARG A 307 13.97 2.21 -33.18
C ARG A 307 12.66 2.55 -33.90
N ILE A 308 11.67 3.08 -33.19
CA ILE A 308 10.41 3.54 -33.79
C ILE A 308 10.65 4.69 -34.78
N ARG A 309 11.49 5.66 -34.42
CA ARG A 309 11.87 6.76 -35.30
C ARG A 309 12.52 6.28 -36.60
N ASN A 310 13.39 5.27 -36.53
CA ASN A 310 14.00 4.67 -37.74
C ASN A 310 12.95 4.00 -38.64
N ILE A 311 11.91 3.40 -38.07
CA ILE A 311 10.80 2.83 -38.85
C ILE A 311 9.99 3.95 -39.52
N ALA A 312 9.72 5.05 -38.82
CA ALA A 312 9.08 6.22 -39.41
C ALA A 312 9.90 6.81 -40.57
N LYS A 313 11.23 6.89 -40.43
CA LYS A 313 12.15 7.30 -41.51
C LYS A 313 12.04 6.40 -42.73
N ARG A 314 11.94 5.07 -42.56
CA ARG A 314 11.73 4.13 -43.68
C ARG A 314 10.39 4.34 -44.37
N TYR A 315 9.31 4.59 -43.62
CA TYR A 315 8.03 4.92 -44.23
C TYR A 315 8.08 6.22 -45.02
N LEU A 316 8.73 7.26 -44.50
CA LEU A 316 8.93 8.50 -45.25
C LEU A 316 9.73 8.25 -46.55
N GLN A 317 10.78 7.43 -46.50
CA GLN A 317 11.55 7.09 -47.70
C GLN A 317 10.71 6.32 -48.73
N ASN A 318 9.94 5.33 -48.29
CA ASN A 318 9.06 4.57 -49.18
C ASN A 318 7.97 5.47 -49.79
N ALA A 319 7.47 6.46 -49.05
CA ALA A 319 6.54 7.44 -49.59
C ALA A 319 7.17 8.27 -50.71
N LYS A 320 8.44 8.69 -50.57
CA LYS A 320 9.17 9.45 -51.61
C LYS A 320 9.32 8.62 -52.89
N ILE A 321 9.71 7.35 -52.76
CA ILE A 321 9.88 6.43 -53.91
C ILE A 321 8.56 6.24 -54.66
N ASN A 322 7.46 6.04 -53.93
CA ASN A 322 6.14 5.76 -54.52
C ASN A 322 5.35 7.02 -54.88
N GLN A 323 5.91 8.22 -54.71
CA GLN A 323 5.17 9.47 -54.84
C GLN A 323 4.61 9.67 -56.26
N LYS A 324 5.40 9.34 -57.28
CA LYS A 324 5.02 9.50 -58.69
C LYS A 324 4.23 8.31 -59.23
N THR A 325 4.63 7.09 -58.86
CA THR A 325 4.08 5.85 -59.42
C THR A 325 2.81 5.38 -58.74
N GLN A 326 2.70 5.54 -57.41
CA GLN A 326 1.59 5.02 -56.61
C GLN A 326 1.18 6.01 -55.49
N PRO A 327 0.50 7.11 -55.83
CA PRO A 327 0.21 8.19 -54.87
C PRO A 327 -0.64 7.73 -53.67
N ARG A 328 -1.58 6.79 -53.87
CA ARG A 328 -2.38 6.20 -52.77
C ARG A 328 -1.51 5.44 -51.77
N LEU A 329 -0.51 4.69 -52.25
CA LEU A 329 0.44 3.97 -51.40
C LEU A 329 1.37 4.94 -50.67
N ALA A 330 1.89 5.96 -51.36
CA ALA A 330 2.69 7.02 -50.75
C ALA A 330 1.92 7.73 -49.61
N ARG A 331 0.64 8.06 -49.82
CA ARG A 331 -0.23 8.64 -48.80
C ARG A 331 -0.33 7.77 -47.54
N THR A 332 -0.46 6.47 -47.74
CA THR A 332 -0.51 5.48 -46.64
C THR A 332 0.80 5.46 -45.84
N TYR A 333 1.95 5.50 -46.52
CA TYR A 333 3.25 5.56 -45.86
C TYR A 333 3.47 6.88 -45.10
N LEU A 334 3.08 8.03 -45.66
CA LEU A 334 3.17 9.31 -44.96
C LEU A 334 2.34 9.32 -43.68
N ARG A 335 1.09 8.85 -43.74
CA ARG A 335 0.23 8.69 -42.55
C ARG A 335 0.87 7.79 -41.49
N LYS A 336 1.51 6.69 -41.91
CA LYS A 336 2.26 5.81 -41.00
C LYS A 336 3.48 6.51 -40.38
N ALA A 337 4.23 7.33 -41.12
CA ALA A 337 5.37 8.08 -40.58
C ALA A 337 4.92 9.13 -39.54
N ILE A 338 3.85 9.87 -39.84
CA ILE A 338 3.24 10.86 -38.94
C ILE A 338 2.79 10.22 -37.63
N ALA A 339 2.13 9.05 -37.70
CA ALA A 339 1.63 8.34 -36.52
C ALA A 339 2.75 7.82 -35.58
N LEU A 340 3.99 7.72 -36.05
CA LEU A 340 5.13 7.18 -35.30
C LEU A 340 6.11 8.25 -34.80
N THR A 341 5.78 9.53 -34.94
CA THR A 341 6.68 10.64 -34.64
C THR A 341 5.99 11.71 -33.80
N PHE A 342 6.78 12.50 -33.07
CA PHE A 342 6.27 13.66 -32.34
C PHE A 342 6.00 14.81 -33.31
N LYS A 343 5.05 15.71 -32.97
CA LYS A 343 4.68 16.85 -33.81
C LYS A 343 5.87 17.74 -34.22
N HIS A 344 6.83 17.90 -33.32
CA HIS A 344 8.03 18.72 -33.54
C HIS A 344 9.20 17.95 -34.19
N ASP A 345 9.05 16.64 -34.49
CA ASP A 345 10.10 15.87 -35.16
C ASP A 345 10.19 16.30 -36.63
N PRO A 346 11.39 16.58 -37.19
CA PRO A 346 11.55 16.89 -38.60
C PRO A 346 10.89 15.89 -39.56
N ILE A 347 10.87 14.60 -39.21
CA ILE A 347 10.19 13.56 -40.01
C ILE A 347 8.67 13.81 -40.06
N HIS A 348 8.07 14.24 -38.95
CA HIS A 348 6.64 14.55 -38.88
C HIS A 348 6.30 15.73 -39.77
N ILE A 349 7.07 16.82 -39.63
CA ILE A 349 6.88 18.07 -40.38
C ILE A 349 7.02 17.80 -41.88
N GLU A 350 8.08 17.08 -42.30
CA GLU A 350 8.28 16.74 -43.71
C GLU A 350 7.16 15.84 -44.24
N ALA A 351 6.77 14.81 -43.49
CA ALA A 351 5.71 13.90 -43.91
C ALA A 351 4.36 14.62 -44.04
N GLN A 352 4.06 15.56 -43.14
CA GLN A 352 2.84 16.35 -43.17
C GLN A 352 2.81 17.32 -44.37
N LYS A 353 3.93 18.02 -44.64
CA LYS A 353 4.06 18.89 -45.83
C LYS A 353 3.82 18.11 -47.12
N ARG A 354 4.47 16.95 -47.28
CA ARG A 354 4.31 16.09 -48.46
C ARG A 354 2.90 15.51 -48.58
N LEU A 355 2.25 15.23 -47.45
CA LEU A 355 0.88 14.73 -47.44
C LEU A 355 -0.10 15.78 -47.96
N ALA A 356 0.13 17.06 -47.64
CA ALA A 356 -0.68 18.17 -48.12
C ALA A 356 -0.51 18.41 -49.64
N THR A 357 0.69 18.19 -50.19
CA THR A 357 0.93 18.32 -51.64
C THR A 357 0.32 17.20 -52.47
N LEU A 358 0.05 16.04 -51.86
CA LEU A 358 -0.61 14.89 -52.48
C LEU A 358 -2.13 15.01 -52.39
N SER A 359 -2.69 16.15 -52.81
CA SER A 359 -4.14 16.43 -52.82
C SER A 359 -4.98 15.28 -53.43
N PRO A 360 -6.24 15.09 -52.97
CA PRO A 360 -7.10 13.90 -53.09
C PRO A 360 -6.80 12.89 -54.20
#